data_AF-A0A7S3F830-F1
#
_entry.id   AF-A0A7S3F830-F1
#
_cell.length_a   1.000
_cell.length_b   1.000
_cell.length_c   1.000
_cell.angle_alpha   90.00
_cell.angle_beta   90.00
_cell.angle_gamma   90.00
#
_symmetry.space_group_name_H-M   'P 1'
#
loop_
_entity.id
_entity.type
_entity.pdbx_description
1 polymer ?
#
loop_
_entity_poly.entity_id
_entity_poly.type
_entity_poly.pdbx_seq_one_letter_code
_entity_poly.pdbx_strand_id
1 'polypeptide(L)'
;ITFMRAGVTDAEVRNAAAGESHGAGGGLAGAARSAGVHRASEDAGAVAPGGADSGSRHAQDAVPVGEDAPSPAAAAMPVPVAHVIYKREDDLRQDQLVINMICLMDKLLKAENLDLRLKPYSVVATGRDEGLVEFVPSHNFSQVLSRYKTVSRFFRECAPDAAGPHGTSQAVMDTYVRSCAGYCVITYILGVGDRHLDNLMLTKEGHLFHIDFGYILGHDPKPFPPPMKLNREMVEGMGGINDEWFRAFKNYAVEAYNILRRSGNLVLNLFHLMAGANIPDISADSEKVLLQLQEKLRLDLDDEAAVHFFQRLIQESMSALFPQLFEVTHRVAQAMR
;
A
#
# COMPACT_ATOMS: atom_id res chain seq x y z
N ILE A 1 2.19 14.29 16.82
CA ILE A 1 1.15 13.34 16.35
C ILE A 1 0.22 13.07 17.53
N THR A 2 -0.88 13.80 17.62
CA THR A 2 -1.88 13.61 18.68
C THR A 2 -2.99 12.73 18.11
N PHE A 3 -3.12 11.52 18.64
CA PHE A 3 -4.19 10.61 18.25
C PHE A 3 -5.50 11.07 18.89
N MET A 4 -6.38 11.73 18.13
CA MET A 4 -7.77 11.90 18.55
C MET A 4 -8.57 10.68 18.13
N ARG A 5 -8.95 9.88 19.13
CA ARG A 5 -9.91 8.79 18.98
C ARG A 5 -11.31 9.41 19.03
N ALA A 6 -11.99 9.51 17.89
CA ALA A 6 -13.39 9.92 17.87
C ALA A 6 -14.26 8.78 18.43
N GLY A 7 -14.95 9.03 19.53
CA GLY A 7 -15.98 8.14 20.09
C GLY A 7 -15.55 7.33 21.31
N VAL A 8 -15.50 7.96 22.49
CA VAL A 8 -15.67 7.27 23.78
C VAL A 8 -16.59 8.13 24.63
N THR A 9 -17.76 7.59 24.99
CA THR A 9 -18.69 8.17 25.95
C THR A 9 -18.08 8.19 27.35
N ASP A 10 -18.36 9.26 28.11
CA ASP A 10 -17.80 9.67 29.41
C ASP A 10 -17.85 8.69 30.61
N ALA A 11 -18.07 7.39 30.39
CA ALA A 11 -18.18 6.39 31.46
C ALA A 11 -16.91 5.56 31.73
N GLU A 12 -15.93 5.52 30.82
CA GLU A 12 -14.78 4.61 30.94
C GLU A 12 -13.47 5.27 31.41
N VAL A 13 -13.44 6.59 31.58
CA VAL A 13 -12.24 7.33 32.00
C VAL A 13 -11.99 7.28 33.53
N ARG A 14 -12.91 6.71 34.32
CA ARG A 14 -12.79 6.68 35.79
C ARG A 14 -12.11 5.45 36.40
N ASN A 15 -11.74 4.43 35.63
CA ASN A 15 -11.15 3.20 36.19
C ASN A 15 -9.68 2.95 35.83
N ALA A 16 -8.99 3.90 35.18
CA ALA A 16 -7.57 3.75 34.81
C ALA A 16 -6.58 4.49 35.75
N ALA A 17 -7.04 5.00 36.90
CA ALA A 17 -6.22 5.79 37.83
C ALA A 17 -6.05 5.16 39.23
N ALA A 18 -6.11 3.82 39.34
CA ALA A 18 -5.78 3.12 40.58
C ALA A 18 -5.11 1.78 40.27
N GLY A 19 -3.80 1.67 40.54
CA GLY A 19 -3.15 0.36 40.65
C GLY A 19 -1.75 0.24 40.06
N GLU A 20 -0.80 1.11 40.42
CA GLU A 20 0.61 0.72 40.45
C GLU A 20 0.95 0.17 41.84
N SER A 21 1.41 -1.09 41.93
CA SER A 21 2.60 -1.49 42.71
C SER A 21 2.78 -3.01 42.83
N HIS A 22 4.02 -3.45 42.57
CA HIS A 22 4.69 -4.70 42.96
C HIS A 22 4.21 -6.00 42.28
N GLY A 23 5.05 -6.99 41.94
CA GLY A 23 6.45 -7.27 42.19
C GLY A 23 6.84 -8.60 41.49
N ALA A 24 8.13 -8.89 41.47
CA ALA A 24 8.79 -9.95 40.69
C ALA A 24 8.46 -11.41 41.08
N GLY A 25 8.76 -12.35 40.16
CA GLY A 25 9.27 -13.69 40.53
C GLY A 25 8.66 -14.92 39.82
N GLY A 26 9.41 -15.46 38.84
CA GLY A 26 9.81 -16.88 38.74
C GLY A 26 8.78 -18.02 38.57
N GLY A 27 9.02 -18.84 37.53
CA GLY A 27 9.20 -20.30 37.73
C GLY A 27 8.09 -21.27 37.28
N LEU A 28 8.37 -21.92 36.14
CA LEU A 28 8.30 -23.38 35.87
C LEU A 28 6.97 -24.18 35.95
N ALA A 29 6.71 -24.81 34.79
CA ALA A 29 6.42 -26.23 34.56
C ALA A 29 4.99 -26.80 34.74
N GLY A 30 4.59 -27.59 33.72
CA GLY A 30 3.91 -28.87 33.92
C GLY A 30 2.58 -29.08 33.21
N ALA A 31 2.61 -29.89 32.13
CA ALA A 31 1.77 -31.08 31.85
C ALA A 31 0.26 -31.06 32.24
N ALA A 32 -0.69 -31.69 31.56
CA ALA A 32 -0.83 -32.50 30.35
C ALA A 32 -2.31 -32.96 30.32
N ARG A 33 -2.69 -33.63 29.22
CA ARG A 33 -3.76 -34.64 29.08
C ARG A 33 -5.13 -34.21 28.52
N SER A 34 -5.28 -34.68 27.28
CA SER A 34 -6.46 -35.17 26.57
C SER A 34 -7.35 -36.17 27.33
N ALA A 35 -8.64 -36.23 26.96
CA ALA A 35 -9.32 -37.39 26.32
C ALA A 35 -10.82 -37.50 26.66
N GLY A 36 -11.60 -38.06 25.71
CA GLY A 36 -12.99 -38.57 25.87
C GLY A 36 -14.01 -37.75 25.07
N VAL A 37 -14.34 -38.03 23.80
CA VAL A 37 -15.05 -39.19 23.22
C VAL A 37 -16.40 -39.46 23.89
N HIS A 38 -17.49 -39.13 23.18
CA HIS A 38 -18.69 -39.95 23.14
C HIS A 38 -19.38 -39.78 21.77
N ARG A 39 -19.66 -40.92 21.14
CA ARG A 39 -20.36 -41.11 19.87
C ARG A 39 -21.40 -42.20 20.12
N ALA A 40 -22.64 -41.99 19.72
CA ALA A 40 -23.72 -42.98 19.56
C ALA A 40 -24.90 -42.19 18.93
N SER A 41 -25.21 -42.30 17.63
CA SER A 41 -25.80 -43.42 16.87
C SER A 41 -27.33 -43.30 16.77
N GLU A 42 -27.79 -43.27 15.50
CA GLU A 42 -29.01 -43.89 14.97
C GLU A 42 -30.37 -43.27 15.38
N ASP A 43 -31.43 -43.22 14.58
CA ASP A 43 -31.76 -43.93 13.34
C ASP A 43 -32.86 -43.18 12.54
N ALA A 44 -33.02 -43.66 11.30
CA ALA A 44 -33.94 -43.46 10.20
C ALA A 44 -35.42 -43.05 10.40
N GLY A 45 -35.99 -42.56 9.27
CA GLY A 45 -37.35 -42.89 8.81
C GLY A 45 -38.20 -41.66 8.44
N ALA A 46 -38.31 -41.20 7.19
CA ALA A 46 -38.94 -41.81 6.00
C ALA A 46 -40.37 -41.27 5.73
N VAL A 47 -40.51 -40.67 4.53
CA VAL A 47 -41.62 -40.80 3.56
C VAL A 47 -42.84 -39.84 3.64
N ALA A 48 -43.05 -39.18 2.48
CA ALA A 48 -44.17 -38.32 2.04
C ALA A 48 -45.32 -39.17 1.44
N PRO A 49 -46.14 -38.75 0.43
CA PRO A 49 -46.67 -37.45 -0.01
C PRO A 49 -48.20 -37.50 -0.32
N GLY A 50 -48.77 -36.41 -0.88
CA GLY A 50 -50.04 -36.41 -1.64
C GLY A 50 -50.94 -35.22 -1.25
N GLY A 51 -51.64 -34.50 -2.11
CA GLY A 51 -51.86 -34.56 -3.56
C GLY A 51 -53.07 -33.66 -3.88
N ALA A 52 -52.96 -32.88 -4.95
CA ALA A 52 -53.99 -32.31 -5.84
C ALA A 52 -55.32 -31.70 -5.28
N ASP A 53 -55.61 -30.46 -5.67
CA ASP A 53 -56.55 -30.11 -6.78
C ASP A 53 -57.30 -28.78 -6.56
N SER A 54 -57.64 -28.21 -7.69
CA SER A 54 -58.23 -26.93 -8.12
C SER A 54 -59.57 -26.47 -7.52
N GLY A 55 -59.85 -25.17 -7.66
CA GLY A 55 -61.20 -24.63 -7.49
C GLY A 55 -61.27 -23.11 -7.32
N SER A 56 -62.04 -22.45 -8.18
CA SER A 56 -62.06 -21.00 -8.44
C SER A 56 -63.05 -20.16 -7.60
N ARG A 57 -62.82 -18.84 -7.60
CA ARG A 57 -63.77 -17.68 -7.59
C ARG A 57 -64.00 -16.91 -6.28
N HIS A 58 -63.70 -15.61 -6.42
CA HIS A 58 -64.26 -14.40 -5.78
C HIS A 58 -65.24 -14.54 -4.60
N ALA A 59 -64.86 -13.95 -3.47
CA ALA A 59 -65.65 -12.93 -2.77
C ALA A 59 -64.73 -12.17 -1.80
N GLN A 60 -64.84 -10.85 -1.83
CA GLN A 60 -64.22 -9.93 -0.88
C GLN A 60 -64.93 -10.09 0.46
N ASP A 61 -64.18 -10.29 1.56
CA ASP A 61 -64.66 -10.00 2.90
C ASP A 61 -63.47 -9.66 3.82
N ALA A 62 -63.67 -8.64 4.62
CA ALA A 62 -62.69 -7.93 5.42
C ALA A 62 -62.07 -8.79 6.53
N VAL A 63 -60.75 -8.69 6.70
CA VAL A 63 -59.98 -9.26 7.83
C VAL A 63 -59.35 -8.11 8.61
N PRO A 64 -59.41 -8.11 9.95
CA PRO A 64 -58.99 -7.00 10.78
C PRO A 64 -57.47 -6.84 10.81
N VAL A 65 -57.05 -5.61 11.11
CA VAL A 65 -55.66 -5.16 11.29
C VAL A 65 -54.92 -6.12 12.24
N GLY A 66 -54.03 -6.93 11.68
CA GLY A 66 -53.02 -7.67 12.43
C GLY A 66 -51.83 -6.76 12.71
N GLU A 67 -51.44 -6.66 13.98
CA GLU A 67 -50.20 -6.03 14.41
C GLU A 67 -49.03 -6.76 13.72
N ASP A 68 -48.35 -6.05 12.80
CA ASP A 68 -47.12 -6.55 12.17
C ASP A 68 -46.06 -6.75 13.25
N ALA A 69 -45.80 -8.02 13.57
CA ALA A 69 -44.61 -8.43 14.30
C ALA A 69 -43.37 -7.83 13.58
N PRO A 70 -42.40 -7.27 14.31
CA PRO A 70 -41.24 -6.68 13.67
C PRO A 70 -40.47 -7.75 12.90
N SER A 71 -40.33 -7.53 11.60
CA SER A 71 -39.49 -8.30 10.68
C SER A 71 -38.12 -8.59 11.32
N PRO A 72 -37.61 -9.83 11.23
CA PRO A 72 -36.33 -10.18 11.85
C PRO A 72 -35.25 -9.26 11.27
N ALA A 73 -34.61 -8.54 12.18
CA ALA A 73 -33.57 -7.54 11.94
C ALA A 73 -32.75 -7.86 10.69
N ALA A 74 -32.82 -6.95 9.71
CA ALA A 74 -31.79 -6.83 8.70
C ALA A 74 -30.46 -6.77 9.45
N ALA A 75 -29.69 -7.85 9.38
CA ALA A 75 -28.37 -7.94 10.01
C ALA A 75 -27.59 -6.71 9.54
N ALA A 76 -27.32 -5.79 10.47
CA ALA A 76 -26.62 -4.55 10.18
C ALA A 76 -25.29 -4.94 9.54
N MET A 77 -25.17 -4.72 8.23
CA MET A 77 -23.90 -4.82 7.53
C MET A 77 -22.90 -3.98 8.32
N PRO A 78 -21.75 -4.55 8.74
CA PRO A 78 -20.78 -3.78 9.51
C PRO A 78 -20.42 -2.55 8.69
N VAL A 79 -20.75 -1.37 9.24
CA VAL A 79 -20.40 -0.09 8.61
C VAL A 79 -18.88 -0.09 8.50
N PRO A 80 -18.30 0.08 7.30
CA PRO A 80 -16.86 0.05 7.12
C PRO A 80 -16.24 1.16 7.97
N VAL A 81 -15.43 0.77 8.95
CA VAL A 81 -14.70 1.69 9.82
C VAL A 81 -13.50 2.21 9.03
N ALA A 82 -13.53 3.49 8.67
CA ALA A 82 -12.40 4.16 8.06
C ALA A 82 -11.52 4.79 9.14
N HIS A 83 -10.21 4.52 9.09
CA HIS A 83 -9.24 5.20 9.92
C HIS A 83 -8.65 6.38 9.15
N VAL A 84 -8.61 7.55 9.77
CA VAL A 84 -8.06 8.78 9.19
C VAL A 84 -7.08 9.43 10.15
N ILE A 85 -6.06 10.07 9.60
CA ILE A 85 -5.12 10.93 10.29
C ILE A 85 -5.58 12.37 10.01
N TYR A 86 -5.88 13.12 11.06
CA TYR A 86 -6.06 14.57 10.97
C TYR A 86 -4.71 15.25 11.20
N LYS A 87 -4.29 16.06 10.24
CA LYS A 87 -3.09 16.90 10.33
C LYS A 87 -3.50 18.36 10.43
N ARG A 88 -2.88 19.06 11.38
CA ARG A 88 -3.06 20.49 11.64
C ARG A 88 -1.71 21.17 11.53
N GLU A 89 -1.71 22.42 11.08
CA GLU A 89 -0.53 23.24 10.79
C GLU A 89 0.34 22.65 9.66
N ASP A 90 -0.30 21.99 8.69
CA ASP A 90 0.34 21.36 7.53
C ASP A 90 -0.48 21.61 6.26
N ASP A 91 0.15 22.09 5.19
CA ASP A 91 -0.51 22.37 3.91
C ASP A 91 -0.54 21.11 3.03
N LEU A 92 -1.62 20.34 3.14
CA LEU A 92 -1.79 19.08 2.41
C LEU A 92 -2.14 19.23 0.92
N ARG A 93 -2.23 20.45 0.38
CA ARG A 93 -2.56 20.64 -1.06
C ARG A 93 -1.50 20.02 -1.97
N GLN A 94 -0.24 20.04 -1.54
CA GLN A 94 0.87 19.42 -2.25
C GLN A 94 0.74 17.89 -2.27
N ASP A 95 0.62 17.26 -1.10
CA ASP A 95 0.39 15.81 -0.99
C ASP A 95 -0.85 15.37 -1.75
N GLN A 96 -1.95 16.12 -1.64
CA GLN A 96 -3.19 15.86 -2.36
C GLN A 96 -2.98 15.87 -3.89
N LEU A 97 -2.23 16.85 -4.42
CA LEU A 97 -1.92 16.87 -5.84
C LEU A 97 -1.10 15.64 -6.26
N VAL A 98 -0.04 15.31 -5.52
CA VAL A 98 0.84 14.18 -5.85
C VAL A 98 0.06 12.87 -5.82
N ILE A 99 -0.78 12.67 -4.81
CA ILE A 99 -1.68 11.51 -4.72
C ILE A 99 -2.65 11.47 -5.89
N ASN A 100 -3.24 12.60 -6.29
CA ASN A 100 -4.11 12.65 -7.48
C ASN A 100 -3.35 12.29 -8.76
N MET A 101 -2.08 12.67 -8.87
CA MET A 101 -1.22 12.27 -10.00
C MET A 101 -0.92 10.77 -9.97
N ILE A 102 -0.62 10.20 -8.80
CA ILE A 102 -0.45 8.74 -8.65
C ILE A 102 -1.74 8.01 -9.05
N CYS A 103 -2.91 8.47 -8.59
CA CYS A 103 -4.21 7.92 -8.97
C CYS A 103 -4.47 7.98 -10.48
N LEU A 104 -4.09 9.09 -11.13
CA LEU A 104 -4.22 9.23 -12.58
C LEU A 104 -3.29 8.26 -13.31
N MET A 105 -2.01 8.22 -12.93
CA MET A 105 -1.02 7.34 -13.54
C MET A 105 -1.41 5.86 -13.36
N ASP A 106 -1.95 5.47 -12.19
CA ASP A 106 -2.49 4.14 -11.94
C ASP A 106 -3.64 3.79 -12.90
N LYS A 107 -4.56 4.74 -13.15
CA LYS A 107 -5.65 4.54 -14.12
C LYS A 107 -5.13 4.38 -15.55
N LEU A 108 -4.12 5.17 -15.94
CA LEU A 108 -3.50 5.08 -17.27
C LEU A 108 -2.80 3.73 -17.47
N LEU A 109 -2.07 3.25 -16.46
CA LEU A 109 -1.41 1.95 -16.48
C LEU A 109 -2.44 0.81 -16.59
N LYS A 110 -3.51 0.86 -15.80
CA LYS A 110 -4.60 -0.13 -15.84
C LYS A 110 -5.36 -0.13 -17.16
N ALA A 111 -5.49 1.02 -17.83
CA ALA A 111 -6.11 1.10 -19.16
C ALA A 111 -5.32 0.32 -20.22
N GLU A 112 -3.99 0.22 -20.05
CA GLU A 112 -3.10 -0.60 -20.88
C GLU A 112 -2.90 -2.03 -20.30
N ASN A 113 -3.78 -2.47 -19.40
CA ASN A 113 -3.74 -3.78 -18.71
C ASN A 113 -2.52 -4.01 -17.81
N LEU A 114 -1.80 -2.96 -17.41
CA LEU A 114 -0.68 -3.05 -16.48
C LEU A 114 -1.13 -2.66 -15.06
N ASP A 115 -1.62 -3.64 -14.29
CA ASP A 115 -1.89 -3.44 -12.86
C ASP A 115 -0.59 -3.58 -12.04
N LEU A 116 -0.05 -2.45 -11.60
CA LEU A 116 1.13 -2.38 -10.74
C LEU A 116 0.82 -2.48 -9.25
N ARG A 117 -0.43 -2.77 -8.87
CA ARG A 117 -0.84 -2.92 -7.46
C ARG A 117 -0.50 -1.70 -6.60
N LEU A 118 -0.60 -0.51 -7.20
CA LEU A 118 -0.42 0.75 -6.50
C LEU A 118 -1.51 0.91 -5.44
N LYS A 119 -1.15 1.54 -4.33
CA LYS A 119 -2.07 1.82 -3.22
C LYS A 119 -2.07 3.31 -2.89
N PRO A 120 -2.61 4.17 -3.78
CA PRO A 120 -2.76 5.57 -3.47
C PRO A 120 -3.80 5.73 -2.35
N TYR A 121 -3.36 6.24 -1.21
CA TYR A 121 -4.22 6.57 -0.08
C TYR A 121 -4.89 7.93 -0.32
N SER A 122 -6.06 8.16 0.29
CA SER A 122 -6.80 9.40 0.10
C SER A 122 -6.20 10.55 0.92
N VAL A 123 -6.04 11.72 0.30
CA VAL A 123 -5.62 12.96 0.97
C VAL A 123 -6.59 14.07 0.59
N VAL A 124 -7.07 14.81 1.58
CA VAL A 124 -7.98 15.94 1.38
C VAL A 124 -7.53 17.10 2.25
N ALA A 125 -7.07 18.18 1.64
CA ALA A 125 -6.90 19.46 2.34
C ALA A 125 -8.28 20.05 2.63
N THR A 126 -8.64 20.16 3.92
CA THR A 126 -9.93 20.76 4.34
C THR A 126 -9.81 22.27 4.54
N GLY A 127 -8.59 22.76 4.74
CA GLY A 127 -8.23 24.18 4.88
C GLY A 127 -6.85 24.47 4.30
N ARG A 128 -6.30 25.65 4.59
CA ARG A 128 -4.95 26.03 4.13
C ARG A 128 -3.83 25.28 4.86
N ASP A 129 -4.03 25.04 6.15
CA ASP A 129 -3.03 24.43 7.04
C ASP A 129 -3.63 23.23 7.79
N GLU A 130 -4.63 22.58 7.20
CA GLU A 130 -5.23 21.38 7.79
C GLU A 130 -5.83 20.46 6.73
N GLY A 131 -5.91 19.18 7.07
CA GLY A 131 -6.64 18.20 6.28
C GLY A 131 -6.59 16.79 6.83
N LEU A 132 -7.09 15.87 6.02
CA LEU A 132 -7.29 14.48 6.35
C LEU A 132 -6.47 13.59 5.42
N VAL A 133 -5.86 12.57 6.00
CA VAL A 133 -5.10 11.54 5.29
C VAL A 133 -5.68 10.17 5.68
N GLU A 134 -6.00 9.33 4.71
CA GLU A 134 -6.41 7.96 4.96
C GLU A 134 -5.30 7.17 5.67
N PHE A 135 -5.65 6.48 6.74
CA PHE A 135 -4.73 5.59 7.43
C PHE A 135 -4.74 4.21 6.78
N VAL A 136 -3.62 3.87 6.12
CA VAL A 136 -3.39 2.52 5.59
C VAL A 136 -2.54 1.72 6.59
N PRO A 137 -3.04 0.61 7.16
CA PRO A 137 -2.26 -0.24 8.06
C PRO A 137 -0.98 -0.74 7.38
N SER A 138 0.17 -0.26 7.86
CA SER A 138 1.47 -0.46 7.22
C SER A 138 2.63 -0.27 8.21
N HIS A 139 3.83 -0.65 7.80
CA HIS A 139 5.07 -0.42 8.55
C HIS A 139 6.04 0.32 7.64
N ASN A 140 6.82 1.25 8.19
CA ASN A 140 7.90 1.85 7.40
C ASN A 140 9.10 0.90 7.30
N PHE A 141 9.97 1.11 6.31
CA PHE A 141 11.13 0.24 6.11
C PHE A 141 12.07 0.22 7.32
N SER A 142 12.30 1.35 8.00
CA SER A 142 13.14 1.42 9.20
C SER A 142 12.64 0.48 10.32
N GLN A 143 11.33 0.44 10.56
CA GLN A 143 10.69 -0.46 11.51
C GLN A 143 10.79 -1.92 11.06
N VAL A 144 10.58 -2.19 9.77
CA VAL A 144 10.72 -3.53 9.20
C VAL A 144 12.14 -4.06 9.39
N LEU A 145 13.15 -3.26 9.05
CA LEU A 145 14.55 -3.67 9.09
C LEU A 145 15.08 -3.79 10.53
N SER A 146 14.63 -2.92 11.45
CA SER A 146 15.03 -3.04 12.86
C SER A 146 14.53 -4.36 13.48
N ARG A 147 13.27 -4.71 13.22
CA ARG A 147 12.59 -5.90 13.77
C ARG A 147 12.92 -7.20 13.03
N TYR A 148 12.87 -7.20 11.70
CA TYR A 148 12.99 -8.40 10.86
C TYR A 148 14.34 -8.50 10.13
N LYS A 149 15.18 -7.47 10.19
CA LYS A 149 16.49 -7.38 9.48
C LYS A 149 16.39 -7.23 7.96
N THR A 150 15.48 -7.94 7.30
CA THR A 150 15.24 -7.84 5.86
C THR A 150 13.76 -7.81 5.53
N VAL A 151 13.42 -7.19 4.39
CA VAL A 151 12.05 -7.15 3.86
C VAL A 151 11.55 -8.56 3.52
N SER A 152 12.39 -9.43 2.96
CA SER A 152 12.02 -10.81 2.65
C SER A 152 11.65 -11.63 3.89
N ARG A 153 12.33 -11.40 5.03
CA ARG A 153 11.97 -12.05 6.30
C ARG A 153 10.64 -11.56 6.83
N PHE A 154 10.37 -10.24 6.74
CA PHE A 154 9.07 -9.69 7.11
C PHE A 154 7.93 -10.35 6.35
N PHE A 155 8.06 -10.52 5.02
CA PHE A 155 7.05 -11.21 4.24
C PHE A 155 6.92 -12.70 4.58
N ARG A 156 8.03 -13.39 4.82
CA ARG A 156 8.01 -14.80 5.25
C ARG A 156 7.25 -14.99 6.57
N GLU A 157 7.37 -14.05 7.50
CA GLU A 157 6.64 -14.10 8.78
C GLU A 157 5.17 -13.69 8.64
N CYS A 158 4.84 -12.76 7.73
CA CYS A 158 3.46 -12.31 7.54
C CYS A 158 2.63 -13.26 6.63
N ALA A 159 3.26 -13.87 5.64
CA ALA A 159 2.65 -14.72 4.63
C ALA A 159 3.56 -15.92 4.28
N PRO A 160 3.78 -16.85 5.24
CA PRO A 160 4.63 -18.00 5.03
C PRO A 160 4.03 -18.94 3.98
N ASP A 161 4.85 -19.37 3.02
CA ASP A 161 4.50 -20.39 2.04
C ASP A 161 5.73 -21.24 1.73
N ALA A 162 5.71 -22.51 2.14
CA ALA A 162 6.85 -23.41 1.98
C ALA A 162 7.11 -23.78 0.51
N ALA A 163 6.09 -23.71 -0.36
CA ALA A 163 6.23 -23.92 -1.79
C ALA A 163 6.54 -22.62 -2.56
N GLY A 164 6.33 -21.48 -1.90
CA GLY A 164 6.55 -20.16 -2.46
C GLY A 164 8.03 -19.77 -2.54
N PRO A 165 8.40 -18.87 -3.46
CA PRO A 165 9.78 -18.42 -3.60
C PRO A 165 10.26 -17.75 -2.31
N HIS A 166 11.47 -18.11 -1.87
CA HIS A 166 12.06 -17.64 -0.61
C HIS A 166 11.23 -17.93 0.65
N GLY A 167 10.33 -18.91 0.61
CA GLY A 167 9.46 -19.30 1.72
C GLY A 167 8.27 -18.36 1.95
N THR A 168 7.94 -17.53 0.96
CA THR A 168 6.92 -16.48 1.03
C THR A 168 5.89 -16.69 -0.07
N SER A 169 4.63 -16.33 0.21
CA SER A 169 3.56 -16.34 -0.79
C SER A 169 3.96 -15.61 -2.08
N GLN A 170 3.80 -16.30 -3.22
CA GLN A 170 4.08 -15.73 -4.54
C GLN A 170 3.24 -14.48 -4.84
N ALA A 171 2.00 -14.42 -4.34
CA ALA A 171 1.10 -13.27 -4.54
C ALA A 171 1.58 -12.01 -3.81
N VAL A 172 2.16 -12.17 -2.61
CA VAL A 172 2.74 -11.06 -1.84
C VAL A 172 4.00 -10.54 -2.52
N MET A 173 4.87 -11.45 -2.99
CA MET A 173 6.08 -11.07 -3.73
C MET A 173 5.76 -10.38 -5.05
N ASP A 174 4.78 -10.87 -5.81
CA ASP A 174 4.32 -10.23 -7.06
C ASP A 174 3.76 -8.82 -6.78
N THR A 175 2.94 -8.66 -5.75
CA THR A 175 2.40 -7.35 -5.33
C THR A 175 3.52 -6.38 -4.93
N TYR A 176 4.52 -6.86 -4.20
CA TYR A 176 5.69 -6.07 -3.81
C TYR A 176 6.51 -5.61 -5.00
N VAL A 177 6.84 -6.53 -5.91
CA VAL A 177 7.63 -6.23 -7.10
C VAL A 177 6.92 -5.25 -8.03
N ARG A 178 5.62 -5.45 -8.25
CA ARG A 178 4.78 -4.55 -9.06
C ARG A 178 4.68 -3.16 -8.47
N SER A 179 4.39 -3.06 -7.17
CA SER A 179 4.25 -1.76 -6.49
C SER A 179 5.58 -1.02 -6.40
N CYS A 180 6.69 -1.72 -6.17
CA CYS A 180 8.03 -1.14 -6.29
C CYS A 180 8.27 -0.54 -7.67
N ALA A 181 7.99 -1.30 -8.74
CA ALA A 181 8.18 -0.82 -10.11
C ALA A 181 7.37 0.44 -10.39
N GLY A 182 6.08 0.44 -10.03
CA GLY A 182 5.21 1.59 -10.24
C GLY A 182 5.64 2.83 -9.45
N TYR A 183 5.92 2.70 -8.15
CA TYR A 183 6.36 3.85 -7.35
C TYR A 183 7.74 4.36 -7.77
N CYS A 184 8.69 3.50 -8.15
CA CYS A 184 10.00 3.95 -8.67
C CYS A 184 9.85 4.78 -9.95
N VAL A 185 9.00 4.35 -10.89
CA VAL A 185 8.74 5.07 -12.14
C VAL A 185 8.00 6.39 -11.87
N ILE A 186 6.93 6.35 -11.09
CA ILE A 186 6.11 7.54 -10.80
C ILE A 186 6.94 8.58 -10.03
N THR A 187 7.69 8.18 -9.01
CA THR A 187 8.54 9.12 -8.27
C THR A 187 9.71 9.65 -9.08
N TYR A 188 10.23 8.89 -10.04
CA TYR A 188 11.19 9.39 -11.02
C TYR A 188 10.57 10.50 -11.89
N ILE A 189 9.39 10.25 -12.48
CA ILE A 189 8.70 11.21 -13.35
C ILE A 189 8.36 12.47 -12.57
N LEU A 190 7.74 12.34 -11.39
CA LEU A 190 7.33 13.46 -10.55
C LEU A 190 8.50 14.14 -9.81
N GLY A 191 9.72 13.60 -9.92
CA GLY A 191 10.91 14.14 -9.25
C GLY A 191 10.78 14.19 -7.72
N VAL A 192 10.15 13.19 -7.10
CA VAL A 192 9.94 13.17 -5.64
C VAL A 192 11.28 13.01 -4.91
N GLY A 193 11.60 13.98 -4.06
CA GLY A 193 12.81 14.04 -3.25
C GLY A 193 12.68 13.35 -1.88
N ASP A 194 13.77 13.33 -1.14
CA ASP A 194 13.82 12.88 0.27
C ASP A 194 13.20 11.50 0.55
N ARG A 195 13.43 10.54 -0.34
CA ARG A 195 12.95 9.15 -0.16
C ARG A 195 13.93 8.37 0.73
N HIS A 196 13.75 8.47 2.05
CA HIS A 196 14.43 7.63 3.04
C HIS A 196 13.52 6.51 3.56
N LEU A 197 14.07 5.60 4.37
CA LEU A 197 13.40 4.38 4.83
C LEU A 197 12.14 4.63 5.67
N ASP A 198 11.96 5.82 6.24
CA ASP A 198 10.75 6.16 7.00
C ASP A 198 9.59 6.64 6.10
N ASN A 199 9.91 7.10 4.88
CA ASN A 199 8.93 7.54 3.88
C ASN A 199 8.45 6.41 2.96
N LEU A 200 9.04 5.22 3.10
CA LEU A 200 8.67 4.01 2.36
C LEU A 200 7.85 3.11 3.27
N MET A 201 6.58 2.92 2.93
CA MET A 201 5.63 2.12 3.68
C MET A 201 5.43 0.77 3.01
N LEU A 202 5.20 -0.25 3.84
CA LEU A 202 5.02 -1.63 3.43
C LEU A 202 3.83 -2.26 4.15
N THR A 203 2.90 -2.85 3.41
CA THR A 203 1.79 -3.64 3.97
C THR A 203 2.14 -5.12 4.05
N LYS A 204 1.39 -5.88 4.85
CA LYS A 204 1.59 -7.33 4.99
C LYS A 204 1.27 -8.09 3.71
N GLU A 205 0.41 -7.53 2.87
CA GLU A 205 -0.01 -8.06 1.58
C GLU A 205 1.00 -7.74 0.46
N GLY A 206 2.08 -7.01 0.78
CA GLY A 206 3.16 -6.71 -0.15
C GLY A 206 3.08 -5.35 -0.83
N HIS A 207 2.05 -4.53 -0.58
CA HIS A 207 2.01 -3.19 -1.19
C HIS A 207 3.12 -2.30 -0.63
N LEU A 208 3.99 -1.82 -1.51
CA LEU A 208 4.88 -0.70 -1.22
C LEU A 208 4.19 0.59 -1.66
N PHE A 209 4.24 1.62 -0.82
CA PHE A 209 3.80 2.96 -1.18
C PHE A 209 4.62 4.03 -0.46
N HIS A 210 4.68 5.22 -1.04
CA HIS A 210 5.44 6.34 -0.48
C HIS A 210 4.50 7.28 0.27
N ILE A 211 4.95 7.79 1.42
CA ILE A 211 4.25 8.84 2.18
C ILE A 211 5.10 10.10 2.23
N ASP A 212 4.49 11.22 2.62
CA ASP A 212 5.13 12.53 2.77
C ASP A 212 5.71 13.04 1.44
N PHE A 213 5.03 13.97 0.78
CA PHE A 213 5.50 14.55 -0.48
C PHE A 213 5.97 16.00 -0.32
N GLY A 214 6.60 16.33 0.81
CA GLY A 214 7.13 17.68 1.07
C GLY A 214 8.23 18.13 0.11
N TYR A 215 8.86 17.22 -0.63
CA TYR A 215 9.87 17.51 -1.65
C TYR A 215 9.50 16.88 -2.98
N ILE A 216 9.15 17.69 -3.97
CA ILE A 216 8.76 17.25 -5.32
C ILE A 216 9.50 18.02 -6.41
N LEU A 217 9.39 17.55 -7.66
CA LEU A 217 9.87 18.27 -8.84
C LEU A 217 11.37 18.60 -8.76
N GLY A 218 12.16 17.63 -8.29
CA GLY A 218 13.61 17.74 -8.22
C GLY A 218 14.15 18.52 -7.02
N HIS A 219 13.30 19.10 -6.18
CA HIS A 219 13.72 19.53 -4.86
C HIS A 219 14.11 18.31 -4.04
N ASP A 220 15.33 18.31 -3.50
CA ASP A 220 15.82 17.28 -2.59
C ASP A 220 16.77 17.96 -1.59
N PRO A 221 16.69 17.67 -0.29
CA PRO A 221 17.65 18.20 0.68
C PRO A 221 19.07 17.68 0.43
N LYS A 222 19.23 16.58 -0.34
CA LYS A 222 20.53 16.00 -0.66
C LYS A 222 21.10 16.60 -1.95
N PRO A 223 22.41 16.93 -1.99
CA PRO A 223 23.02 17.61 -3.13
C PRO A 223 23.15 16.74 -4.39
N PHE A 224 23.21 15.41 -4.24
CA PHE A 224 23.36 14.46 -5.36
C PHE A 224 22.44 13.25 -5.18
N PRO A 225 21.13 13.42 -5.36
CA PRO A 225 20.20 12.30 -5.26
C PRO A 225 20.44 11.30 -6.40
N PRO A 226 20.28 9.98 -6.16
CA PRO A 226 20.29 9.02 -7.25
C PRO A 226 19.15 9.32 -8.23
N PRO A 227 19.33 9.01 -9.52
CA PRO A 227 18.36 9.39 -10.55
C PRO A 227 17.01 8.71 -10.33
N MET A 228 16.99 7.44 -9.93
CA MET A 228 15.80 6.72 -9.48
C MET A 228 15.86 6.43 -7.98
N LYS A 229 14.71 6.53 -7.30
CA LYS A 229 14.59 6.22 -5.88
C LYS A 229 14.40 4.70 -5.69
N LEU A 230 15.48 3.97 -5.88
CA LEU A 230 15.60 2.55 -5.58
C LEU A 230 16.73 2.40 -4.56
N ASN A 231 16.44 1.80 -3.41
CA ASN A 231 17.44 1.57 -2.36
C ASN A 231 17.85 0.09 -2.29
N ARG A 232 18.92 -0.18 -1.54
CA ARG A 232 19.48 -1.53 -1.39
C ARG A 232 18.46 -2.49 -0.77
N GLU A 233 17.77 -2.03 0.26
CA GLU A 233 16.82 -2.81 1.05
C GLU A 233 15.61 -3.26 0.20
N MET A 234 15.20 -2.44 -0.77
CA MET A 234 14.17 -2.81 -1.74
C MET A 234 14.63 -3.96 -2.64
N VAL A 235 15.86 -3.87 -3.16
CA VAL A 235 16.47 -4.88 -4.04
C VAL A 235 16.72 -6.18 -3.30
N GLU A 236 17.22 -6.12 -2.06
CA GLU A 236 17.37 -7.28 -1.18
C GLU A 236 16.00 -7.91 -0.88
N GLY A 237 14.96 -7.10 -0.71
CA GLY A 237 13.58 -7.56 -0.58
C GLY A 237 13.12 -8.43 -1.76
N MET A 238 13.63 -8.16 -2.97
CA MET A 238 13.37 -8.93 -4.20
C MET A 238 14.28 -10.16 -4.36
N GLY A 239 15.07 -10.54 -3.34
CA GLY A 239 16.04 -11.63 -3.44
C GLY A 239 17.39 -11.23 -4.04
N GLY A 240 17.58 -9.96 -4.37
CA GLY A 240 18.82 -9.42 -4.90
C GLY A 240 18.87 -9.32 -6.43
N ILE A 241 19.98 -8.79 -6.94
CA ILE A 241 20.13 -8.36 -8.35
C ILE A 241 20.07 -9.48 -9.39
N ASN A 242 20.34 -10.72 -8.96
CA ASN A 242 20.38 -11.89 -9.84
C ASN A 242 19.07 -12.69 -9.80
N ASP A 243 18.13 -12.30 -8.92
CA ASP A 243 16.87 -12.98 -8.73
C ASP A 243 15.87 -12.71 -9.87
N GLU A 244 14.95 -13.64 -10.09
CA GLU A 244 13.89 -13.50 -11.10
C GLU A 244 12.93 -12.36 -10.76
N TRP A 245 12.67 -12.12 -9.47
CA TRP A 245 11.83 -11.01 -9.02
C TRP A 245 12.44 -9.65 -9.36
N PHE A 246 13.76 -9.52 -9.24
CA PHE A 246 14.44 -8.29 -9.66
C PHE A 246 14.41 -8.11 -11.19
N ARG A 247 14.49 -9.20 -11.95
CA ARG A 247 14.29 -9.15 -13.42
C ARG A 247 12.87 -8.72 -13.77
N ALA A 248 11.86 -9.25 -13.09
CA ALA A 248 10.46 -8.86 -13.26
C ALA A 248 10.23 -7.38 -12.92
N PHE A 249 10.81 -6.88 -11.82
CA PHE A 249 10.80 -5.46 -11.46
C PHE A 249 11.28 -4.58 -12.62
N LYS A 250 12.44 -4.90 -13.22
CA LYS A 250 12.98 -4.12 -14.34
C LYS A 250 12.04 -4.09 -15.53
N ASN A 251 11.41 -5.22 -15.86
CA ASN A 251 10.47 -5.32 -16.97
C ASN A 251 9.23 -4.45 -16.71
N TYR A 252 8.60 -4.58 -15.53
CA TYR A 252 7.46 -3.75 -15.17
C TYR A 252 7.81 -2.26 -15.14
N ALA A 253 8.99 -1.89 -14.65
CA ALA A 253 9.39 -0.49 -14.55
C ALA A 253 9.58 0.14 -15.95
N VAL A 254 10.21 -0.58 -16.86
CA VAL A 254 10.40 -0.15 -18.26
C VAL A 254 9.08 -0.04 -19.00
N GLU A 255 8.20 -1.04 -18.85
CA GLU A 255 6.89 -1.07 -19.49
C GLU A 255 6.00 0.07 -18.97
N ALA A 256 5.95 0.24 -17.65
CA ALA A 256 5.23 1.34 -17.00
C ALA A 256 5.74 2.70 -17.45
N TYR A 257 7.05 2.88 -17.55
CA TYR A 257 7.64 4.14 -18.02
C TYR A 257 7.16 4.47 -19.43
N ASN A 258 7.21 3.51 -20.37
CA ASN A 258 6.74 3.74 -21.74
C ASN A 258 5.23 4.03 -21.82
N ILE A 259 4.39 3.31 -21.06
CA ILE A 259 2.95 3.58 -21.01
C ILE A 259 2.67 5.01 -20.53
N LEU A 260 3.30 5.41 -19.42
CA LEU A 260 3.12 6.76 -18.87
C LEU A 260 3.67 7.84 -19.82
N ARG A 261 4.75 7.55 -20.54
CA ARG A 261 5.36 8.45 -21.53
C ARG A 261 4.42 8.76 -22.70
N ARG A 262 3.69 7.77 -23.21
CA ARG A 262 2.65 7.96 -24.25
C ARG A 262 1.55 8.93 -23.80
N SER A 263 1.25 8.94 -22.50
CA SER A 263 0.29 9.87 -21.88
C SER A 263 0.96 11.12 -21.28
N GLY A 264 2.24 11.39 -21.59
CA GLY A 264 3.02 12.45 -20.98
C GLY A 264 2.43 13.84 -21.15
N ASN A 265 1.79 14.13 -22.30
CA ASN A 265 1.12 15.41 -22.55
C ASN A 265 -0.02 15.69 -21.55
N LEU A 266 -0.76 14.66 -21.13
CA LEU A 266 -1.81 14.81 -20.12
C LEU A 266 -1.21 15.20 -18.77
N VAL A 267 -0.13 14.52 -18.37
CA VAL A 267 0.59 14.82 -17.12
C VAL A 267 1.12 16.26 -17.16
N LEU A 268 1.78 16.66 -18.26
CA LEU A 268 2.31 18.02 -18.44
C LEU A 268 1.20 19.09 -18.37
N ASN A 269 0.09 18.88 -19.07
CA ASN A 269 -1.03 19.82 -19.06
C ASN A 269 -1.65 19.99 -17.67
N LEU A 270 -1.75 18.91 -16.89
CA LEU A 270 -2.25 18.99 -15.52
C LEU A 270 -1.31 19.80 -14.64
N PHE A 271 0.01 19.56 -14.71
CA PHE A 271 0.99 20.37 -13.98
C PHE A 271 0.98 21.85 -14.43
N HIS A 272 0.78 22.10 -15.73
CA HIS A 272 0.65 23.45 -16.27
C HIS A 272 -0.56 24.19 -15.69
N LEU A 273 -1.72 23.52 -15.59
CA LEU A 273 -2.91 24.09 -14.96
C LEU A 273 -2.72 24.32 -13.45
N MET A 274 -1.93 23.48 -12.79
CA MET A 274 -1.64 23.60 -11.35
C MET A 274 -0.65 24.73 -11.01
N ALA A 275 0.06 25.29 -11.98
CA ALA A 275 0.91 26.47 -11.80
C ALA A 275 0.16 27.64 -11.15
N GLY A 276 -1.14 27.79 -11.46
CA GLY A 276 -2.01 28.83 -10.90
C GLY A 276 -2.58 28.53 -9.51
N ALA A 277 -2.31 27.36 -8.93
CA ALA A 277 -2.94 26.91 -7.67
C ALA A 277 -2.32 27.52 -6.40
N ASN A 278 -1.28 28.36 -6.53
CA ASN A 278 -0.58 29.02 -5.42
C ASN A 278 -0.13 28.02 -4.33
N ILE A 279 0.36 26.86 -4.76
CA ILE A 279 1.03 25.86 -3.91
C ILE A 279 2.51 26.27 -3.85
N PRO A 280 3.10 26.50 -2.67
CA PRO A 280 4.40 27.17 -2.52
C PRO A 280 5.52 26.62 -3.44
N ASP A 281 5.72 25.30 -3.47
CA ASP A 281 6.79 24.67 -4.25
C ASP A 281 6.51 24.61 -5.76
N ILE A 282 5.26 24.81 -6.18
CA ILE A 282 4.83 24.69 -7.59
C ILE A 282 4.71 26.06 -8.24
N SER A 283 4.20 27.06 -7.51
CA SER A 283 3.90 28.38 -8.07
C SER A 283 5.15 29.22 -8.33
N ALA A 284 6.25 29.01 -7.60
CA ALA A 284 7.45 29.81 -7.74
C ALA A 284 8.21 29.54 -9.04
N ASP A 285 8.21 28.29 -9.51
CA ASP A 285 9.10 27.79 -10.57
C ASP A 285 8.33 26.99 -11.66
N SER A 286 7.05 27.29 -11.90
CA SER A 286 6.17 26.46 -12.76
C SER A 286 6.71 26.14 -14.17
N GLU A 287 7.39 27.07 -14.85
CA GLU A 287 8.02 26.80 -16.15
C GLU A 287 9.17 25.80 -16.03
N LYS A 288 10.01 25.95 -14.99
CA LYS A 288 11.12 25.05 -14.70
C LYS A 288 10.62 23.66 -14.31
N VAL A 289 9.53 23.59 -13.55
CA VAL A 289 8.83 22.34 -13.23
C VAL A 289 8.40 21.60 -14.49
N LEU A 290 7.80 22.30 -15.45
CA LEU A 290 7.38 21.70 -16.71
C LEU A 290 8.57 21.21 -17.54
N LEU A 291 9.64 21.99 -17.60
CA LEU A 291 10.89 21.58 -18.26
C LEU A 291 11.48 20.32 -17.63
N GLN A 292 11.53 20.24 -16.30
CA GLN A 292 12.02 19.06 -15.58
C GLN A 292 11.14 17.84 -15.87
N LEU A 293 9.81 17.96 -15.83
CA LEU A 293 8.91 16.87 -16.18
C LEU A 293 9.13 16.40 -17.62
N GLN A 294 9.32 17.33 -18.56
CA GLN A 294 9.60 17.01 -19.96
C GLN A 294 10.95 16.29 -20.12
N GLU A 295 11.98 16.71 -19.38
CA GLU A 295 13.29 16.05 -19.33
C GLU A 295 13.21 14.63 -18.74
N LYS A 296 12.34 14.41 -17.74
CA LYS A 296 12.11 13.06 -17.16
C LYS A 296 11.29 12.16 -18.08
N LEU A 297 10.31 12.72 -18.77
CA LEU A 297 9.45 11.98 -19.69
C LEU A 297 10.18 11.60 -20.98
N ARG A 298 11.16 12.38 -21.44
CA ARG A 298 11.92 12.08 -22.69
C ARG A 298 11.00 11.74 -23.86
N LEU A 299 10.05 12.63 -24.15
CA LEU A 299 9.10 12.49 -25.25
C LEU A 299 9.79 12.53 -26.63
N ASP A 300 11.05 12.96 -26.68
CA ASP A 300 11.93 12.96 -27.86
C ASP A 300 12.37 11.56 -28.31
N LEU A 301 12.32 10.57 -27.42
CA LEU A 301 12.72 9.20 -27.72
C LEU A 301 11.58 8.39 -28.35
N ASP A 302 11.90 7.40 -29.17
CA ASP A 302 10.97 6.33 -29.52
C ASP A 302 10.85 5.30 -28.37
N ASP A 303 9.96 4.33 -28.51
CA ASP A 303 9.66 3.38 -27.43
C ASP A 303 10.87 2.47 -27.14
N GLU A 304 11.60 2.03 -28.16
CA GLU A 304 12.82 1.21 -28.01
C GLU A 304 13.97 1.98 -27.35
N ALA A 305 14.23 3.21 -27.77
CA ALA A 305 15.26 4.06 -27.16
C ALA A 305 14.88 4.43 -25.72
N ALA A 306 13.60 4.65 -25.43
CA ALA A 306 13.11 4.89 -24.08
C ALA A 306 13.32 3.65 -23.18
N VAL A 307 13.13 2.43 -23.69
CA VAL A 307 13.48 1.19 -22.96
C VAL A 307 14.96 1.19 -22.58
N HIS A 308 15.86 1.41 -23.54
CA HIS A 308 17.30 1.41 -23.28
C HIS A 308 17.72 2.53 -22.33
N PHE A 309 17.12 3.72 -22.46
CA PHE A 309 17.35 4.83 -21.56
C PHE A 309 16.96 4.46 -20.12
N PHE A 310 15.76 3.93 -19.91
CA PHE A 310 15.27 3.62 -18.57
C PHE A 310 16.03 2.45 -17.94
N GLN A 311 16.42 1.43 -18.72
CA GLN A 311 17.29 0.36 -18.25
C GLN A 311 18.65 0.88 -17.76
N ARG A 312 19.27 1.82 -18.50
CA ARG A 312 20.52 2.46 -18.05
C ARG A 312 20.31 3.25 -16.78
N LEU A 313 19.21 3.99 -16.66
CA LEU A 313 18.87 4.74 -15.45
C LEU A 313 18.73 3.85 -14.21
N ILE A 314 18.11 2.67 -14.35
CA ILE A 314 18.06 1.66 -13.29
C ILE A 314 19.48 1.20 -12.94
N GLN A 315 20.29 0.87 -13.94
CA GLN A 315 21.66 0.40 -13.73
C GLN A 315 22.56 1.46 -13.06
N GLU A 316 22.42 2.73 -13.40
CA GLU A 316 23.13 3.86 -12.78
C GLU A 316 22.67 4.09 -11.34
N SER A 317 21.37 4.00 -11.09
CA SER A 317 20.84 4.06 -9.72
C SER A 317 21.39 2.91 -8.88
N MET A 318 21.58 1.74 -9.48
CA MET A 318 22.22 0.61 -8.82
C MET A 318 23.73 0.77 -8.68
N SER A 319 24.46 1.28 -9.69
CA SER A 319 25.92 1.53 -9.67
C SER A 319 26.34 2.32 -8.43
N ALA A 320 25.54 3.31 -8.07
CA ALA A 320 25.69 4.08 -6.84
C ALA A 320 25.49 3.25 -5.54
N LEU A 321 24.71 2.16 -5.60
CA LEU A 321 24.44 1.24 -4.49
C LEU A 321 25.44 0.06 -4.41
N PHE A 322 26.08 -0.33 -5.53
CA PHE A 322 26.88 -1.57 -5.59
C PHE A 322 28.04 -1.67 -4.58
N PRO A 323 28.79 -0.60 -4.24
CA PRO A 323 29.84 -0.72 -3.21
C PRO A 323 29.29 -1.26 -1.88
N GLN A 324 28.06 -0.88 -1.52
CA GLN A 324 27.42 -1.28 -0.28
C GLN A 324 26.73 -2.66 -0.38
N LEU A 325 26.33 -3.08 -1.58
CA LEU A 325 25.70 -4.37 -1.83
C LEU A 325 26.72 -5.52 -1.92
N PHE A 326 27.86 -5.30 -2.58
CA PHE A 326 28.95 -6.29 -2.67
C PHE A 326 29.56 -6.60 -1.29
N GLU A 327 29.71 -5.58 -0.42
CA GLU A 327 30.19 -5.82 0.94
C GLU A 327 29.24 -6.69 1.78
N VAL A 328 27.92 -6.48 1.66
CA VAL A 328 26.93 -7.25 2.43
C VAL A 328 26.79 -8.66 1.88
N THR A 329 26.68 -8.83 0.56
CA THR A 329 26.59 -10.16 -0.06
C THR A 329 27.84 -11.00 0.23
N HIS A 330 29.02 -10.39 0.24
CA HIS A 330 30.25 -11.08 0.65
C HIS A 330 30.25 -11.45 2.14
N ARG A 331 29.78 -10.57 3.05
CA ARG A 331 29.64 -10.90 4.48
C ARG A 331 28.61 -12.01 4.73
N VAL A 332 27.47 -11.98 4.05
CA VAL A 332 26.43 -13.03 4.16
C VAL A 332 26.95 -14.35 3.61
N ALA A 333 27.63 -14.35 2.45
CA ALA A 333 28.26 -15.53 1.89
C ALA A 333 29.36 -16.11 2.79
N GLN A 334 30.09 -15.27 3.52
CA GLN A 334 31.06 -15.70 4.54
C GLN A 334 30.40 -16.24 5.81
N ALA A 335 29.25 -15.71 6.23
CA ALA A 335 28.52 -16.19 7.40
C ALA A 335 27.73 -17.49 7.15
N MET A 336 27.51 -17.85 5.88
CA MET A 336 26.91 -19.12 5.46
C MET A 336 27.94 -20.22 5.16
N ARG A 337 29.23 -19.94 5.33
CA ARG A 337 30.32 -20.94 5.36
C ARG A 337 30.67 -21.30 6.80
#